data_AF-A0A1H8JZF0-F1
#
_entry.id   AF-A0A1H8JZF0-F1
#
_cell.length_a   1.000
_cell.length_b   1.000
_cell.length_c   1.000
_cell.angle_alpha   90.00
_cell.angle_beta   90.00
_cell.angle_gamma   90.00
#
_symmetry.space_group_name_H-M   'P 1'
#
loop_
_entity.id
_entity.type
_entity.pdbx_description
1 polymer ?
#
loop_
_entity_poly.entity_id
_entity_poly.type
_entity_poly.pdbx_seq_one_letter_code
_entity_poly.pdbx_strand_id
1 'polypeptide(L)'
;MPNLVTNTAPQERYSNPMAKLDSLLREAATILRDNSDLKIARIALNEHGVHTFLKIPGYSESDPLLEAITAYREGLAALRAIREQITRDNEDGLVEQTYGPHMRALLEWDKAAISRQSAIEAMKLMAEEDVFVDEIGEALRRAVLGYLESLKGVI
;
A
#
# COMPACT_ATOMS: atom_id res chain seq x y z
N MET A 1 -9.30 -31.84 -64.69
CA MET A 1 -9.92 -32.25 -63.41
C MET A 1 -9.16 -33.46 -62.90
N PRO A 2 -8.60 -33.38 -61.69
CA PRO A 2 -9.30 -33.84 -60.49
C PRO A 2 -9.35 -32.80 -59.35
N ASN A 3 -10.42 -32.87 -58.56
CA ASN A 3 -10.66 -32.07 -57.35
C ASN A 3 -9.74 -32.51 -56.20
N LEU A 4 -9.01 -31.56 -55.62
CA LEU A 4 -8.45 -31.70 -54.27
C LEU A 4 -9.33 -30.90 -53.32
N VAL A 5 -10.11 -31.65 -52.54
CA VAL A 5 -10.93 -31.16 -51.44
C VAL A 5 -10.00 -30.54 -50.40
N THR A 6 -10.02 -29.22 -50.24
CA THR A 6 -9.41 -28.55 -49.08
C THR A 6 -10.24 -28.90 -47.86
N ASN A 7 -9.73 -29.83 -47.06
CA ASN A 7 -10.27 -30.20 -45.76
C ASN A 7 -10.17 -28.99 -44.82
N THR A 8 -11.24 -28.20 -44.70
CA THR A 8 -11.41 -27.23 -43.62
C THR A 8 -11.73 -27.98 -42.34
N ALA A 9 -10.69 -28.37 -41.60
CA ALA A 9 -10.85 -28.67 -40.19
C ALA A 9 -11.04 -27.34 -39.42
N PRO A 10 -12.07 -27.19 -38.58
CA PRO A 10 -12.22 -26.01 -37.75
C PRO A 10 -11.06 -25.97 -36.74
N GLN A 11 -10.26 -24.91 -36.83
CA GLN A 11 -9.27 -24.56 -35.81
C GLN A 11 -10.00 -24.37 -34.49
N GLU A 12 -9.86 -25.34 -33.59
CA GLU A 12 -10.29 -25.23 -32.19
C GLU A 12 -9.70 -23.94 -31.62
N ARG A 13 -10.58 -22.97 -31.34
CA ARG A 13 -10.22 -21.75 -30.62
C ARG A 13 -9.86 -22.17 -29.20
N TYR A 14 -8.59 -22.45 -28.96
CA TYR A 14 -8.05 -22.46 -27.61
C TYR A 14 -8.25 -21.04 -27.05
N SER A 15 -9.36 -20.85 -26.33
CA SER A 15 -9.59 -19.65 -25.53
C SER A 15 -8.43 -19.60 -24.55
N ASN A 16 -7.49 -18.69 -24.77
CA ASN A 16 -6.39 -18.47 -23.83
C ASN A 16 -7.03 -18.11 -22.48
N PRO A 17 -6.99 -18.98 -21.46
CA PRO A 17 -7.69 -18.74 -20.20
C PRO A 17 -7.21 -17.46 -19.53
N MET A 18 -5.95 -17.09 -19.75
CA MET A 18 -5.38 -15.82 -19.28
C MET A 18 -5.98 -14.60 -19.98
N ALA A 19 -6.22 -14.68 -21.29
CA ALA A 19 -6.87 -13.57 -22.02
C ALA A 19 -8.32 -13.37 -21.58
N LYS A 20 -9.04 -14.48 -21.30
CA LYS A 20 -10.39 -14.42 -20.73
C LYS A 20 -10.37 -13.85 -19.32
N LEU A 21 -9.42 -14.28 -18.49
CA LEU A 21 -9.24 -13.76 -17.13
C LEU A 21 -8.92 -12.26 -17.13
N ASP A 22 -8.02 -11.80 -17.99
CA ASP A 22 -7.68 -10.38 -18.15
C ASP A 22 -8.91 -9.55 -18.55
N SER A 23 -9.73 -10.06 -19.47
CA SER A 23 -10.97 -9.39 -19.88
C SER A 23 -11.94 -9.24 -18.71
N LEU A 24 -12.16 -10.32 -17.94
CA LEU A 24 -13.05 -10.30 -16.77
C LEU A 24 -12.53 -9.37 -15.68
N LEU A 25 -11.22 -9.36 -15.44
CA LEU A 25 -10.60 -8.47 -14.47
C LEU A 25 -10.78 -7.00 -14.86
N ARG A 26 -10.64 -6.64 -16.14
CA ARG A 26 -10.91 -5.27 -16.62
C ARG A 26 -12.36 -4.85 -16.43
N GLU A 27 -13.30 -5.73 -16.72
CA GLU A 27 -14.73 -5.48 -16.50
C GLU A 27 -15.05 -5.27 -15.02
N ALA A 28 -14.52 -6.14 -14.15
CA ALA A 28 -14.64 -6.00 -12.70
C ALA A 28 -14.04 -4.68 -12.20
N ALA A 29 -12.89 -4.25 -12.73
CA ALA A 29 -12.27 -2.98 -12.36
C ALA A 29 -13.15 -1.77 -12.70
N THR A 30 -13.84 -1.81 -13.85
CA THR A 30 -14.79 -0.76 -14.24
C THR A 30 -15.97 -0.71 -13.27
N ILE A 31 -16.59 -1.86 -12.97
CA ILE A 31 -17.71 -1.95 -12.03
C ILE A 31 -17.31 -1.37 -10.67
N LEU A 32 -16.17 -1.78 -10.14
CA LEU A 32 -15.70 -1.33 -8.82
C LEU A 32 -15.36 0.16 -8.78
N ARG A 33 -14.86 0.73 -9.88
CA ARG A 33 -14.62 2.18 -10.00
C ARG A 33 -15.93 2.96 -9.99
N ASP A 34 -16.92 2.47 -10.73
CA ASP A 34 -18.22 3.15 -10.90
C ASP A 34 -19.11 3.01 -9.65
N ASN A 35 -18.77 2.10 -8.73
CA ASN A 35 -19.49 1.82 -7.49
C ASN A 35 -18.53 1.91 -6.27
N SER A 36 -18.01 3.12 -6.02
CA SER A 36 -17.03 3.38 -4.95
C SER A 36 -17.57 3.11 -3.54
N ASP A 37 -18.89 3.08 -3.37
CA ASP A 37 -19.59 2.75 -2.14
C ASP A 37 -19.46 1.27 -1.73
N LEU A 38 -19.11 0.38 -2.67
CA LEU A 38 -18.83 -1.03 -2.39
C LEU A 38 -17.58 -1.20 -1.50
N LYS A 39 -16.68 -0.21 -1.46
CA LYS A 39 -15.44 -0.23 -0.67
C LYS A 39 -14.56 -1.48 -0.92
N ILE A 40 -14.58 -2.00 -2.15
CA ILE A 40 -13.74 -3.14 -2.56
C ILE A 40 -12.47 -2.59 -3.21
N ALA A 41 -11.38 -2.56 -2.45
CA ALA A 41 -10.08 -2.11 -2.92
C ALA A 41 -9.32 -3.15 -3.76
N ARG A 42 -9.59 -4.45 -3.52
CA ARG A 42 -8.77 -5.55 -4.05
C ARG A 42 -9.59 -6.81 -4.29
N ILE A 43 -9.34 -7.47 -5.43
CA ILE A 43 -9.73 -8.87 -5.69
C ILE A 43 -8.45 -9.70 -5.76
N ALA A 44 -8.35 -10.75 -4.95
CA ALA A 44 -7.24 -11.70 -4.97
C ALA A 44 -7.75 -13.10 -5.32
N LEU A 45 -7.05 -13.78 -6.23
CA LEU A 45 -7.27 -15.18 -6.56
C LEU A 45 -6.06 -15.97 -6.04
N ASN A 46 -6.30 -17.03 -5.26
CA ASN A 46 -5.34 -17.86 -4.53
C ASN A 46 -4.62 -17.16 -3.37
N GLU A 47 -5.14 -17.40 -2.16
CA GLU A 47 -4.66 -16.88 -0.88
C GLU A 47 -3.28 -17.44 -0.44
N HIS A 48 -2.71 -18.40 -1.19
CA HIS A 48 -1.51 -19.16 -0.80
C HIS A 48 -0.28 -19.04 -1.72
N GLY A 49 -0.12 -17.93 -2.44
CA GLY A 49 1.16 -17.59 -3.08
C GLY A 49 1.23 -17.90 -4.58
N VAL A 50 0.72 -16.97 -5.38
CA VAL A 50 1.44 -16.05 -6.30
C VAL A 50 0.32 -15.10 -6.73
N HIS A 51 0.42 -13.84 -6.31
CA HIS A 51 -0.69 -12.90 -6.45
C HIS A 51 -0.75 -12.34 -7.88
N THR A 52 -1.83 -12.62 -8.62
CA THR A 52 -2.23 -11.75 -9.73
C THR A 52 -2.97 -10.57 -9.13
N PHE A 53 -2.26 -9.47 -8.87
CA PHE A 53 -2.87 -8.24 -8.38
C PHE A 53 -3.47 -7.47 -9.56
N LEU A 54 -4.79 -7.35 -9.61
CA LEU A 54 -5.40 -6.27 -10.37
C LEU A 54 -5.56 -5.07 -9.44
N LYS A 55 -4.58 -4.15 -9.47
CA LYS A 55 -4.74 -2.82 -8.88
C LYS A 55 -5.68 -2.03 -9.79
N ILE A 56 -6.81 -1.56 -9.27
CA ILE A 56 -7.73 -0.71 -10.04
C ILE A 56 -7.04 0.64 -10.28
N PRO A 57 -6.78 1.04 -11.54
CA PRO A 57 -6.20 2.35 -11.80
C PRO A 57 -7.16 3.44 -11.31
N GLY A 58 -6.64 4.37 -10.50
CA GLY A 58 -7.39 5.50 -9.96
C GLY A 58 -8.07 5.26 -8.61
N TYR A 59 -8.05 4.03 -8.06
CA TYR A 59 -8.50 3.77 -6.70
C TYR A 59 -7.30 3.73 -5.74
N SER A 60 -7.23 4.69 -4.83
CA SER A 60 -6.36 4.63 -3.65
C SER A 60 -7.26 4.72 -2.42
N GLU A 61 -7.30 3.65 -1.64
CA GLU A 61 -7.81 3.75 -0.28
C GLU A 61 -6.85 4.62 0.52
N SER A 62 -7.36 5.67 1.18
CA SER A 62 -6.53 6.49 2.07
C SER A 62 -6.04 5.60 3.21
N ASP A 63 -4.73 5.64 3.47
CA ASP A 63 -4.10 4.93 4.58
C ASP A 63 -3.46 5.99 5.49
N PRO A 64 -4.19 6.48 6.50
CA PRO A 64 -3.75 7.58 7.33
C PRO A 64 -2.41 7.32 8.05
N LEU A 65 -2.12 6.07 8.41
CA LEU A 65 -0.83 5.73 9.02
C LEU A 65 0.31 5.80 8.00
N LEU A 66 0.07 5.28 6.80
CA LEU A 66 1.06 5.36 5.71
C LEU A 66 1.31 6.82 5.30
N GLU A 67 0.27 7.64 5.24
CA GLU A 67 0.38 9.08 4.98
C GLU A 67 1.20 9.79 6.06
N ALA A 68 0.95 9.50 7.35
CA ALA A 68 1.73 10.06 8.46
C ALA A 68 3.21 9.66 8.42
N ILE A 69 3.51 8.38 8.16
CA ILE A 69 4.89 7.87 8.00
C ILE A 69 5.60 8.56 6.83
N THR A 70 4.90 8.72 5.71
CA THR A 70 5.44 9.37 4.51
C THR A 70 5.76 10.84 4.80
N ALA A 71 4.82 11.57 5.41
CA ALA A 71 5.02 12.97 5.75
C ALA A 71 6.16 13.17 6.76
N TYR A 72 6.30 12.28 7.75
CA TYR A 72 7.44 12.32 8.67
C TYR A 72 8.79 12.15 7.97
N ARG A 73 8.90 11.16 7.07
CA ARG A 73 10.13 10.94 6.28
C ARG A 73 10.44 12.10 5.34
N GLU A 74 9.42 12.67 4.71
CA GLU A 74 9.56 13.87 3.88
C GLU A 74 10.04 15.08 4.70
N GLY A 75 9.49 15.27 5.90
CA GLY A 75 9.94 16.29 6.85
C GLY A 75 11.42 16.10 7.25
N LEU A 76 11.83 14.87 7.58
CA LEU A 76 13.24 14.56 7.88
C LEU A 76 14.14 14.86 6.67
N ALA A 77 13.71 14.51 5.46
CA ALA A 77 14.44 14.82 4.24
C ALA A 77 14.55 16.34 4.01
N ALA A 78 13.48 17.09 4.27
CA ALA A 78 13.46 18.55 4.17
C ALA A 78 14.45 19.19 5.15
N LEU A 79 14.47 18.75 6.42
CA LEU A 79 15.44 19.23 7.40
C LEU A 79 16.89 18.90 6.98
N ARG A 80 17.13 17.66 6.54
CA ARG A 80 18.46 17.23 6.05
C ARG A 80 18.93 18.08 4.87
N ALA A 81 18.03 18.52 3.99
CA ALA A 81 18.36 19.36 2.85
C ALA A 81 18.83 20.77 3.25
N ILE A 82 18.38 21.29 4.40
CA ILE A 82 18.75 22.61 4.92
C ILE A 82 19.74 22.56 6.07
N ARG A 83 20.37 21.40 6.33
CA ARG A 83 21.20 21.17 7.53
C ARG A 83 22.26 22.23 7.82
N GLU A 84 22.83 22.84 6.78
CA GLU A 84 23.88 23.87 6.89
C GLU A 84 23.35 25.22 7.42
N GLN A 85 22.03 25.39 7.45
CA GLN A 85 21.34 26.58 7.95
C GLN A 85 20.91 26.43 9.42
N ILE A 86 21.08 25.23 10.00
CA ILE A 86 20.69 24.94 11.37
C ILE A 86 21.68 25.61 12.33
N THR A 87 21.15 26.43 13.23
CA THR A 87 21.85 27.03 14.36
C THR A 87 21.10 26.68 15.64
N ARG A 88 21.75 26.78 16.80
CA ARG A 88 21.07 26.58 18.09
C ARG A 88 19.85 27.49 18.29
N ASP A 89 19.87 28.68 17.70
CA ASP A 89 18.81 29.67 17.89
C ASP A 89 17.59 29.41 16.99
N ASN A 90 17.74 28.63 15.90
CA ASN A 90 16.66 28.37 14.94
C ASN A 90 16.22 26.90 14.86
N GLU A 91 16.92 25.98 15.52
CA GLU A 91 16.71 24.53 15.46
C GLU A 91 15.24 24.15 15.73
N ASP A 92 14.68 24.59 16.86
CA ASP A 92 13.28 24.31 17.23
C ASP A 92 12.28 24.79 16.18
N GLY A 93 12.53 25.98 15.60
CA GLY A 93 11.69 26.56 14.56
C GLY A 93 11.76 25.77 13.25
N LEU A 94 12.94 25.23 12.92
CA LEU A 94 13.13 24.38 11.74
C LEU A 94 12.53 22.99 11.94
N VAL A 95 12.60 22.43 13.16
CA VAL A 95 11.91 21.18 13.51
C VAL A 95 10.41 21.33 13.33
N GLU A 96 9.80 22.39 13.88
CA GLU A 96 8.35 22.61 13.77
C GLU A 96 7.89 22.90 12.32
N GLN A 97 8.77 23.46 11.48
CA GLN A 97 8.49 23.67 10.05
C GLN A 97 8.67 22.42 9.18
N THR A 98 9.37 21.39 9.68
CA THR A 98 9.74 20.22 8.90
C THR A 98 9.04 18.96 9.42
N TYR A 99 9.67 18.21 10.32
CA TYR A 99 9.18 16.90 10.74
C TYR A 99 8.40 16.93 12.06
N GLY A 100 8.51 18.00 12.86
CA GLY A 100 7.93 18.10 14.21
C GLY A 100 6.43 17.79 14.29
N PRO A 101 5.57 18.39 13.43
CA PRO A 101 4.14 18.08 13.41
C PRO A 101 3.84 16.62 13.05
N HIS A 102 4.61 16.05 12.12
CA HIS A 102 4.44 14.67 11.69
C HIS A 102 4.93 13.68 12.75
N MET A 103 5.99 14.04 13.48
CA MET A 103 6.46 13.29 14.64
C MET A 103 5.38 13.20 15.71
N ARG A 104 4.76 14.33 16.07
CA ARG A 104 3.65 14.36 17.03
C ARG A 104 2.47 13.50 16.58
N ALA A 105 2.12 13.55 15.30
CA ALA A 105 1.07 12.68 14.75
C ALA A 105 1.38 11.19 14.91
N LEU A 106 2.66 10.79 14.78
CA LEU A 106 3.08 9.39 15.01
C LEU A 106 3.16 9.04 16.50
N LEU A 107 3.60 9.97 17.35
CA LEU A 107 3.64 9.82 18.81
C LEU A 107 2.25 9.60 19.40
N GLU A 108 1.27 10.38 18.93
CA GLU A 108 -0.11 10.35 19.40
C GLU A 108 -0.94 9.24 18.72
N TRP A 109 -0.31 8.41 17.88
CA TRP A 109 -1.02 7.41 17.10
C TRP A 109 -1.59 6.28 17.97
N ASP A 110 -2.91 6.13 17.95
CA ASP A 110 -3.64 5.19 18.82
C ASP A 110 -4.43 4.10 18.07
N LYS A 111 -4.33 4.06 16.74
CA LYS A 111 -5.10 3.14 15.89
C LYS A 111 -4.25 2.00 15.34
N ALA A 112 -4.89 0.85 15.10
CA ALA A 112 -4.27 -0.23 14.33
C ALA A 112 -3.93 0.23 12.90
N ALA A 113 -2.86 -0.33 12.33
CA ALA A 113 -2.62 -0.21 10.90
C ALA A 113 -3.77 -0.90 10.15
N ILE A 114 -4.25 -0.29 9.07
CA ILE A 114 -5.41 -0.80 8.32
C ILE A 114 -5.00 -1.63 7.10
N SER A 115 -3.72 -1.61 6.75
CA SER A 115 -3.21 -2.33 5.59
C SER A 115 -1.86 -3.01 5.89
N ARG A 116 -1.57 -4.05 5.10
CA ARG A 116 -0.24 -4.70 5.11
C ARG A 116 0.86 -3.68 4.82
N GLN A 117 0.58 -2.71 3.95
CA GLN A 117 1.56 -1.72 3.54
C GLN A 117 1.92 -0.78 4.68
N SER A 118 0.93 -0.20 5.39
CA SER A 118 1.20 0.64 6.55
C SER A 118 1.88 -0.14 7.68
N ALA A 119 1.48 -1.39 7.92
CA ALA A 119 2.15 -2.24 8.91
C ALA A 119 3.63 -2.48 8.56
N ILE A 120 3.97 -2.72 7.28
CA ILE A 120 5.36 -2.90 6.85
C ILE A 120 6.15 -1.61 6.94
N GLU A 121 5.59 -0.49 6.47
CA GLU A 121 6.28 0.79 6.52
C GLU A 121 6.51 1.28 7.95
N ALA A 122 5.59 0.98 8.88
CA ALA A 122 5.79 1.22 10.31
C ALA A 122 7.00 0.43 10.85
N MET A 123 7.12 -0.86 10.52
CA MET A 123 8.28 -1.67 10.93
C MET A 123 9.60 -1.20 10.31
N LYS A 124 9.57 -0.76 9.05
CA LYS A 124 10.75 -0.16 8.42
C LYS A 124 11.17 1.13 9.11
N LEU A 125 10.20 2.00 9.43
CA LEU A 125 10.49 3.24 10.14
C LEU A 125 11.11 2.97 11.52
N MET A 126 10.56 2.00 12.27
CA MET A 126 11.14 1.56 13.54
C MET A 126 12.61 1.12 13.41
N ALA A 127 12.95 0.39 12.34
CA ALA A 127 14.31 -0.03 12.07
C ALA A 127 15.23 1.10 11.55
N GLU A 128 14.69 2.04 10.77
CA GLU A 128 15.44 3.16 10.18
C GLU A 128 15.90 4.16 11.24
N GLU A 129 15.04 4.47 12.19
CA GLU A 129 15.31 5.45 13.25
C GLU A 129 15.84 4.81 14.54
N ASP A 130 16.00 3.47 14.57
CA ASP A 130 16.37 2.68 15.76
C ASP A 130 15.42 2.90 16.95
N VAL A 131 14.13 3.05 16.62
CA VAL A 131 13.03 3.42 17.51
C VAL A 131 12.14 2.19 17.76
N PHE A 132 12.50 1.38 18.75
CA PHE A 132 11.72 0.18 19.14
C PHE A 132 11.06 0.29 20.51
N VAL A 133 11.59 1.13 21.41
CA VAL A 133 11.16 1.23 22.82
C VAL A 133 10.91 2.67 23.26
N ASP A 134 11.14 3.64 22.37
CA ASP A 134 10.78 5.03 22.57
C ASP A 134 9.29 5.27 22.24
N GLU A 135 8.82 6.50 22.42
CA GLU A 135 7.40 6.82 22.31
C GLU A 135 6.84 6.58 20.90
N ILE A 136 7.62 6.86 19.84
CA ILE A 136 7.21 6.58 18.44
C ILE A 136 7.20 5.07 18.21
N GLY A 137 8.24 4.36 18.63
CA GLY A 137 8.36 2.92 18.47
C GLY A 137 7.20 2.17 19.12
N GLU A 138 6.79 2.56 20.33
CA GLU A 138 5.66 1.92 21.03
C GLU A 138 4.33 2.15 20.29
N ALA A 139 4.06 3.36 19.80
CA ALA A 139 2.86 3.66 19.02
C ALA A 139 2.79 2.85 17.72
N LEU A 140 3.89 2.81 16.95
CA LEU A 140 3.98 2.04 15.72
C LEU A 140 3.89 0.53 15.96
N ARG A 141 4.54 0.02 17.01
CA ARG A 141 4.46 -1.39 17.41
C ARG A 141 3.02 -1.80 17.72
N ARG A 142 2.25 -0.98 18.44
CA ARG A 142 0.83 -1.22 18.70
C ARG A 142 0.01 -1.21 17.43
N ALA A 143 0.26 -0.26 16.53
CA ALA A 143 -0.44 -0.19 15.26
C ALA A 143 -0.23 -1.47 14.43
N VAL A 144 1.01 -1.94 14.34
CA VAL A 144 1.39 -3.19 13.65
C VAL A 144 0.75 -4.40 14.32
N LEU A 145 0.82 -4.50 15.64
CA LEU A 145 0.23 -5.62 16.37
C LEU A 145 -1.29 -5.70 16.15
N GLY A 146 -1.99 -4.56 16.22
CA GLY A 146 -3.43 -4.51 15.95
C GLY A 146 -3.79 -4.99 14.55
N TYR A 147 -2.98 -4.64 13.53
CA TYR A 147 -3.15 -5.19 12.19
C TYR A 147 -2.97 -6.71 12.16
N LEU A 148 -1.87 -7.22 12.73
CA LEU A 148 -1.57 -8.66 12.73
C LEU A 148 -2.64 -9.48 13.48
N GLU A 149 -3.15 -8.97 14.61
CA GLU A 149 -4.23 -9.62 15.37
C GLU A 149 -5.57 -9.60 14.62
N SER A 150 -5.81 -8.60 13.77
CA SER A 150 -7.00 -8.53 12.91
C SER A 150 -7.03 -9.61 11.82
N LEU A 151 -5.88 -10.23 11.52
CA LEU A 151 -5.78 -11.33 10.54
C LEU A 151 -6.36 -12.66 11.05
N LYS A 152 -6.92 -12.72 12.26
CA LYS A 152 -7.54 -13.94 12.81
C LYS A 152 -8.65 -14.46 11.87
N GLY A 153 -8.42 -15.67 11.33
CA GLY A 153 -9.29 -16.32 10.34
C GLY A 153 -8.55 -16.73 9.05
N VAL A 154 -7.31 -16.27 8.87
CA VAL A 154 -6.42 -16.67 7.77
C VAL A 154 -5.48 -17.79 8.25
N ILE A 155 -6.00 -19.02 8.30
CA ILE A 155 -5.20 -20.27 8.35
C ILE A 155 -5.73 -21.18 7.25
#